data_AF-A0A9W7AEF2-F1
#
_entry.id   AF-A0A9W7AEF2-F1
#
_cell.length_a   1.000
_cell.length_b   1.000
_cell.length_c   1.000
_cell.angle_alpha   90.00
_cell.angle_beta   90.00
_cell.angle_gamma   90.00
#
_symmetry.space_group_name_H-M   'P 1'
#
loop_
_entity.id
_entity.type
_entity.pdbx_description
1 polymer ?
#
loop_
_entity_poly.entity_id
_entity_poly.type
_entity_poly.pdbx_seq_one_letter_code
_entity_poly.pdbx_strand_id
1 'polypeptide(L)'
;MKLLWLAAFCAASVAAQDEAPRIIGGRKKRRKFGSDGLILMGDETLPSPEQKARMYDAYATGKPLDVSDTQFINADHVEKQTERKPSMVKLPGRDEYLLLPDRESVLNFKSFRDFATEDDLEEQEAMRNEAWWGRLYVEGMPFSVQYFRGHFGSSPKKGPIRLINAEPLSMCDERQIEPILTNANAIGEFDGDVYILATRGLCTFGEKAAYAQEAGATGIIYINSLDGISHPSAPDVRAMSGFSPNMVSKRDGEYLSRAISDAGGSVAANMIPIGCVSEPKNLETSNFCEPVTVEERAVEANVKSGGFVDIGGQKVDFLMSTFGAPVTNGKFSATYSFNDGCDPSSLVDVGPAVVVPRGGCDFYNKTLNYGQAGASLVVIAMDVEEPVRPGVLSWLGYNVTATVITVGKRGADLFREAGGEGKEITFGIQLDNQVDGNMYKKLGDLVAHERGESTGWPMKKRERKGLFRKLKKELDGGGGSSPETWALFERACKVGGLSATGDEL
;
A
#
# COMPACT_ATOMS: atom_id res chain seq x y z
N MET A 1 24.85 -27.84 -49.96
CA MET A 1 23.64 -27.30 -49.32
C MET A 1 24.06 -26.18 -48.37
N LYS A 2 23.41 -25.03 -48.52
CA LYS A 2 23.51 -23.73 -47.80
C LYS A 2 23.50 -23.90 -46.26
N LEU A 3 24.02 -23.03 -45.38
CA LEU A 3 24.93 -21.86 -45.42
C LEU A 3 25.40 -21.62 -43.96
N LEU A 4 26.56 -20.99 -43.79
CA LEU A 4 27.20 -20.60 -42.53
C LEU A 4 26.98 -19.09 -42.22
N TRP A 5 26.83 -18.78 -40.93
CA TRP A 5 27.44 -17.66 -40.15
C TRP A 5 27.05 -16.16 -40.29
N LEU A 6 26.94 -15.58 -39.07
CA LEU A 6 27.43 -14.29 -38.52
C LEU A 6 26.78 -12.91 -38.76
N ALA A 7 26.81 -12.18 -37.65
CA ALA A 7 26.53 -10.76 -37.44
C ALA A 7 27.62 -9.81 -37.98
N ALA A 8 27.27 -8.54 -38.23
CA ALA A 8 28.11 -7.36 -37.95
C ALA A 8 27.38 -6.02 -38.22
N PHE A 9 27.90 -5.00 -37.54
CA PHE A 9 27.53 -3.58 -37.39
C PHE A 9 27.92 -2.67 -38.59
N CYS A 10 27.32 -1.47 -38.62
CA CYS A 10 27.76 -0.15 -39.16
C CYS A 10 28.04 0.07 -40.67
N ALA A 11 27.33 1.04 -41.28
CA ALA A 11 27.84 2.40 -41.61
C ALA A 11 26.92 3.17 -42.60
N ALA A 12 26.98 4.50 -42.52
CA ALA A 12 26.25 5.55 -43.26
C ALA A 12 26.40 5.47 -44.81
N SER A 13 25.55 6.06 -45.66
CA SER A 13 25.37 7.51 -45.86
C SER A 13 24.47 7.86 -47.07
N VAL A 14 23.70 8.97 -46.93
CA VAL A 14 23.37 10.08 -47.87
C VAL A 14 22.72 9.84 -49.24
N ALA A 15 21.50 10.40 -49.42
CA ALA A 15 21.06 11.36 -50.46
C ALA A 15 19.54 11.63 -50.28
N ALA A 16 19.13 12.76 -49.69
CA ALA A 16 18.81 14.03 -50.35
C ALA A 16 17.63 13.96 -51.33
N GLN A 17 16.45 14.42 -50.91
CA GLN A 17 15.55 15.20 -51.75
C GLN A 17 14.64 16.08 -50.88
N ASP A 18 14.71 17.37 -51.19
CA ASP A 18 13.94 18.48 -50.64
C ASP A 18 12.44 18.23 -50.74
N GLU A 19 11.71 18.44 -49.64
CA GLU A 19 10.40 19.08 -49.70
C GLU A 19 10.07 19.69 -48.34
N ALA A 20 10.12 21.02 -48.28
CA ALA A 20 9.78 21.81 -47.11
C ALA A 20 8.27 21.70 -46.81
N PRO A 21 7.84 21.29 -45.60
CA PRO A 21 6.47 21.49 -45.20
C PRO A 21 6.30 22.95 -44.75
N ARG A 22 5.49 23.67 -45.53
CA ARG A 22 4.95 25.00 -45.22
C ARG A 22 4.52 25.09 -43.74
N ILE A 23 5.18 25.97 -42.99
CA ILE A 23 4.68 26.45 -41.71
C ILE A 23 3.45 27.31 -42.00
N ILE A 24 2.27 26.68 -41.93
CA ILE A 24 1.01 27.40 -41.78
C ILE A 24 0.74 27.44 -40.28
N GLY A 25 0.94 28.63 -39.70
CA GLY A 25 0.54 28.97 -38.33
C GLY A 25 -0.97 28.84 -38.16
N GLY A 26 -1.44 27.62 -37.90
CA GLY A 26 -2.79 27.34 -37.47
C GLY A 26 -2.84 27.27 -35.95
N ARG A 27 -3.20 28.38 -35.31
CA ARG A 27 -3.60 28.43 -33.90
C ARG A 27 -4.74 27.42 -33.71
N LYS A 28 -4.47 26.22 -33.20
CA LYS A 28 -5.52 25.23 -32.88
C LYS A 28 -6.44 25.86 -31.84
N LYS A 29 -7.62 26.29 -32.28
CA LYS A 29 -8.73 26.65 -31.40
C LYS A 29 -8.97 25.46 -30.46
N ARG A 30 -8.93 25.71 -29.16
CA ARG A 30 -9.50 24.84 -28.13
C ARG A 30 -10.86 24.37 -28.63
N ARG A 31 -11.07 23.04 -28.71
CA ARG A 31 -12.42 22.49 -28.81
C ARG A 31 -13.12 22.87 -27.50
N LYS A 32 -13.97 23.90 -27.56
CA LYS A 32 -15.05 24.04 -26.58
C LYS A 32 -15.95 22.83 -26.79
N PHE A 33 -15.98 21.92 -25.81
CA PHE A 33 -17.08 20.98 -25.74
C PHE A 33 -18.36 21.81 -25.59
N GLY A 34 -19.29 21.60 -26.53
CA GLY A 34 -20.61 22.22 -26.50
C GLY A 34 -21.34 21.80 -25.24
N SER A 35 -21.91 22.79 -24.56
CA SER A 35 -22.76 22.68 -23.38
C SER A 35 -24.16 22.17 -23.72
N ASP A 36 -24.29 21.19 -24.60
CA ASP A 36 -25.58 20.67 -25.02
C ASP A 36 -25.96 19.49 -24.13
N GLY A 37 -26.45 19.84 -22.95
CA GLY A 37 -26.96 18.91 -21.94
C GLY A 37 -27.46 19.57 -20.66
N LEU A 38 -27.61 20.89 -20.65
CA LEU A 38 -28.35 21.63 -19.62
C LEU A 38 -29.44 22.42 -20.34
N ILE A 39 -30.69 22.00 -20.18
CA ILE A 39 -31.80 22.95 -20.28
C ILE A 39 -31.77 23.73 -18.96
N LEU A 40 -30.99 24.81 -18.94
CA LEU A 40 -31.11 25.86 -17.93
C LEU A 40 -32.24 26.78 -18.38
N MET A 41 -33.34 26.79 -17.64
CA MET A 41 -34.20 27.96 -17.59
C MET A 41 -33.66 28.87 -16.48
N GLY A 42 -33.30 30.10 -16.83
CA GLY A 42 -33.03 31.18 -15.87
C GLY A 42 -31.55 31.51 -15.67
N ASP A 43 -31.19 32.70 -16.16
CA ASP A 43 -29.89 33.37 -15.98
C ASP A 43 -29.73 33.89 -14.53
N GLU A 44 -28.48 34.09 -14.11
CA GLU A 44 -28.01 34.76 -12.88
C GLU A 44 -28.20 34.07 -11.50
N THR A 45 -27.17 33.34 -11.05
CA THR A 45 -26.30 33.69 -9.89
C THR A 45 -25.47 32.47 -9.45
N LEU A 46 -24.19 32.43 -9.81
CA LEU A 46 -23.22 31.62 -9.08
C LEU A 46 -23.16 32.13 -7.63
N PRO A 47 -23.01 31.25 -6.61
CA PRO A 47 -22.85 31.70 -5.24
C PRO A 47 -21.63 32.62 -5.14
N SER A 48 -21.84 33.76 -4.49
CA SER A 48 -20.77 34.75 -4.28
C SER A 48 -19.61 34.13 -3.51
N PRO A 49 -18.37 34.65 -3.65
CA PRO A 49 -17.21 34.17 -2.89
C PRO A 49 -17.45 34.10 -1.37
N GLU A 50 -18.24 35.03 -0.80
CA GLU A 50 -18.61 35.01 0.62
C GLU A 50 -19.56 33.85 0.98
N GLN A 51 -20.52 33.52 0.11
CA GLN A 51 -21.43 32.38 0.33
C GLN A 51 -20.68 31.05 0.25
N LYS A 52 -19.74 30.93 -0.70
CA LYS A 52 -18.83 29.79 -0.77
C LYS A 52 -18.00 29.69 0.51
N ALA A 53 -17.37 30.78 0.95
CA ALA A 53 -16.56 30.81 2.17
C ALA A 53 -17.35 30.39 3.41
N ARG A 54 -18.61 30.82 3.56
CA ARG A 54 -19.49 30.40 4.67
C ARG A 54 -19.85 28.91 4.63
N MET A 55 -20.11 28.37 3.44
CA MET A 55 -20.36 26.93 3.28
C MET A 55 -19.11 26.10 3.63
N TYR A 56 -17.93 26.56 3.21
CA TYR A 56 -16.67 25.92 3.54
C TYR A 56 -16.32 26.04 5.03
N ASP A 57 -16.59 27.17 5.69
CA ASP A 57 -16.38 27.36 7.13
C ASP A 57 -17.30 26.45 7.96
N ALA A 58 -18.56 26.29 7.58
CA ALA A 58 -19.49 25.35 8.22
C ALA A 58 -19.03 23.89 8.05
N TYR A 59 -18.55 23.53 6.85
CA TYR A 59 -18.02 22.19 6.58
C TYR A 59 -16.72 21.90 7.34
N ALA A 60 -15.84 22.91 7.49
CA ALA A 60 -14.58 22.80 8.19
C ALA A 60 -14.73 22.76 9.73
N THR A 61 -15.71 23.48 10.28
CA THR A 61 -15.90 23.61 11.73
C THR A 61 -16.90 22.63 12.33
N GLY A 62 -17.61 21.85 11.49
CA GLY A 62 -18.63 20.91 11.94
C GLY A 62 -19.86 21.56 12.58
N LYS A 63 -20.00 22.89 12.48
CA LYS A 63 -21.19 23.61 12.94
C LYS A 63 -22.30 23.45 11.90
N PRO A 64 -23.50 22.97 12.27
CA PRO A 64 -24.62 22.92 11.35
C PRO A 64 -24.94 24.35 10.89
N LEU A 65 -25.05 24.54 9.58
CA LEU A 65 -25.70 25.74 9.03
C LEU A 65 -27.11 25.79 9.63
N ASP A 66 -27.52 26.94 10.18
CA ASP A 66 -28.90 27.16 10.59
C ASP A 66 -29.73 27.36 9.30
N VAL A 67 -30.33 26.26 8.85
CA VAL A 67 -31.12 26.17 7.62
C VAL A 67 -32.62 26.24 7.92
N SER A 68 -33.02 27.09 8.87
CA SER A 68 -34.39 27.19 9.41
C SER A 68 -35.49 27.41 8.37
N ASP A 69 -35.15 27.88 7.16
CA ASP A 69 -36.11 28.19 6.08
C ASP A 69 -36.06 27.21 4.88
N THR A 70 -35.23 26.17 4.93
CA THR A 70 -35.16 25.16 3.86
C THR A 70 -36.01 23.94 4.18
N GLN A 71 -37.09 23.76 3.43
CA GLN A 71 -37.86 22.53 3.45
C GLN A 71 -37.18 21.47 2.58
N PHE A 72 -36.61 20.45 3.22
CA PHE A 72 -36.19 19.23 2.53
C PHE A 72 -37.41 18.33 2.34
N ILE A 73 -37.83 18.14 1.09
CA ILE A 73 -38.78 17.09 0.74
C ILE A 73 -37.94 15.87 0.39
N ASN A 74 -37.66 15.01 1.38
CA ASN A 74 -37.16 13.68 1.08
C ASN A 74 -38.26 12.94 0.34
N ALA A 75 -37.95 12.37 -0.82
CA ALA A 75 -38.88 11.47 -1.49
C ALA A 75 -39.18 10.31 -0.53
N ASP A 76 -40.47 10.12 -0.21
CA ASP A 76 -40.90 8.99 0.61
C ASP A 76 -40.26 7.70 0.09
N HIS A 77 -39.85 6.84 1.01
CA HIS A 77 -39.26 5.55 0.67
C HIS A 77 -40.38 4.65 0.09
N VAL A 78 -40.68 4.83 -1.19
CA VAL A 78 -41.65 3.98 -1.90
C VAL A 78 -41.00 2.60 -2.04
N GLU A 79 -41.64 1.57 -1.49
CA GLU A 79 -41.21 0.15 -1.47
C GLU A 79 -40.96 -0.47 -2.87
N LYS A 80 -41.19 0.26 -3.96
CA LYS A 80 -40.95 -0.18 -5.33
C LYS A 80 -39.80 0.63 -5.92
N GLN A 81 -38.66 -0.03 -6.12
CA GLN A 81 -37.38 0.51 -6.63
C GLN A 81 -37.44 1.26 -7.98
N THR A 82 -38.58 1.30 -8.67
CA THR A 82 -38.64 1.81 -10.05
C THR A 82 -38.93 3.31 -10.18
N GLU A 83 -39.39 4.00 -9.14
CA GLU A 83 -39.80 5.42 -9.24
C GLU A 83 -39.46 6.22 -7.98
N ARG A 84 -38.17 6.38 -7.66
CA ARG A 84 -37.76 7.42 -6.71
C ARG A 84 -37.94 8.80 -7.35
N LYS A 85 -38.68 9.68 -6.68
CA LYS A 85 -38.73 11.10 -7.07
C LYS A 85 -37.38 11.75 -6.73
N PRO A 86 -36.82 12.58 -7.61
CA PRO A 86 -35.53 13.22 -7.37
C PRO A 86 -35.56 14.07 -6.09
N SER A 87 -34.46 14.06 -5.35
CA SER A 87 -34.32 14.91 -4.17
C SER A 87 -34.38 16.38 -4.61
N MET A 88 -35.25 17.19 -4.00
CA MET A 88 -35.44 18.60 -4.37
C MET A 88 -35.24 19.52 -3.17
N VAL A 89 -34.55 20.65 -3.37
CA VAL A 89 -34.42 21.72 -2.37
C VAL A 89 -35.14 22.95 -2.88
N LYS A 90 -36.12 23.44 -2.10
CA LYS A 90 -36.77 24.73 -2.38
C LYS A 90 -35.83 25.87 -1.97
N LEU A 91 -35.57 26.80 -2.87
CA LEU A 91 -34.74 27.96 -2.56
C LEU A 91 -35.49 28.96 -1.66
N PRO A 92 -34.86 29.50 -0.60
CA PRO A 92 -35.50 30.50 0.25
C PRO A 92 -35.98 31.72 -0.55
N GLY A 93 -37.26 32.08 -0.39
CA GLY A 93 -37.86 33.24 -1.07
C GLY A 93 -38.15 33.07 -2.56
N ARG A 94 -38.01 31.86 -3.13
CA ARG A 94 -38.37 31.55 -4.53
C ARG A 94 -39.30 30.33 -4.58
N ASP A 95 -40.15 30.27 -5.60
CA ASP A 95 -40.96 29.08 -5.91
C ASP A 95 -40.23 28.07 -6.83
N GLU A 96 -38.91 28.20 -6.90
CA GLU A 96 -38.03 27.32 -7.68
C GLU A 96 -37.50 26.18 -6.81
N TYR A 97 -37.47 24.97 -7.39
CA TYR A 97 -36.87 23.78 -6.78
C TYR A 97 -35.58 23.43 -7.52
N LEU A 98 -34.49 23.30 -6.78
CA LEU A 98 -33.27 22.70 -7.28
C LEU A 98 -33.40 21.18 -7.20
N LEU A 99 -33.39 20.53 -8.36
CA LEU A 99 -33.17 19.10 -8.45
C LEU A 99 -31.73 18.84 -7.97
N LEU A 100 -31.59 18.19 -6.82
CA LEU A 100 -30.33 17.61 -6.45
C LEU A 100 -30.06 16.47 -7.44
N PRO A 101 -28.87 16.42 -8.05
CA PRO A 101 -28.53 15.28 -8.89
C PRO A 101 -28.52 14.03 -8.02
N ASP A 102 -29.54 13.19 -8.17
CA ASP A 102 -29.55 11.84 -7.62
C ASP A 102 -28.46 11.04 -8.35
N ARG A 103 -27.26 11.06 -7.79
CA ARG A 103 -26.17 10.20 -8.22
C ARG A 103 -26.08 9.03 -7.27
N GLU A 104 -26.55 7.90 -7.77
CA GLU A 104 -26.33 6.63 -7.11
C GLU A 104 -24.83 6.38 -6.99
N SER A 105 -24.44 5.82 -5.85
CA SER A 105 -23.07 5.40 -5.67
C SER A 105 -22.70 4.35 -6.73
N VAL A 106 -21.48 4.43 -7.28
CA VAL A 106 -20.91 3.36 -8.11
C VAL A 106 -20.54 2.12 -7.29
N LEU A 107 -20.59 2.19 -5.96
CA LEU A 107 -20.29 1.08 -5.07
C LEU A 107 -21.53 0.22 -4.89
N ASN A 108 -21.31 -1.08 -4.98
CA ASN A 108 -22.31 -2.09 -4.73
C ASN A 108 -21.90 -2.90 -3.49
N PHE A 109 -22.71 -2.84 -2.44
CA PHE A 109 -22.45 -3.54 -1.17
C PHE A 109 -23.02 -4.97 -1.16
N LYS A 110 -23.22 -5.58 -2.34
CA LYS A 110 -23.63 -6.98 -2.42
C LYS A 110 -22.54 -7.87 -1.81
N SER A 111 -22.96 -8.77 -0.93
CA SER A 111 -22.10 -9.85 -0.45
C SER A 111 -22.04 -10.94 -1.50
N PHE A 112 -20.85 -11.41 -1.82
CA PHE A 112 -20.69 -12.60 -2.63
C PHE A 112 -20.99 -13.84 -1.79
N ARG A 113 -21.57 -14.84 -2.43
CA ARG A 113 -21.77 -16.13 -1.77
C ARG A 113 -20.43 -16.84 -1.57
N ASP A 114 -19.60 -16.82 -2.61
CA ASP A 114 -18.33 -17.54 -2.70
C ASP A 114 -17.36 -16.80 -3.63
N PHE A 115 -16.10 -17.21 -3.66
CA PHE A 115 -15.10 -16.65 -4.57
C PHE A 115 -15.27 -17.22 -5.97
N ALA A 116 -15.00 -16.39 -6.98
CA ALA A 116 -14.88 -16.83 -8.35
C ALA A 116 -13.83 -17.93 -8.48
N THR A 117 -14.11 -18.93 -9.32
CA THR A 117 -13.12 -19.99 -9.62
C THR A 117 -11.90 -19.41 -10.34
N GLU A 118 -10.75 -20.09 -10.25
CA GLU A 118 -9.51 -19.59 -10.87
C GLU A 118 -9.62 -19.38 -12.39
N ASP A 119 -10.47 -20.18 -13.06
CA ASP A 119 -10.71 -20.11 -14.50
C ASP A 119 -11.79 -19.07 -14.89
N ASP A 120 -12.61 -18.60 -13.95
CA ASP A 120 -13.69 -17.64 -14.22
C ASP A 120 -13.18 -16.20 -14.11
N LEU A 121 -12.50 -15.75 -15.16
CA LEU A 121 -11.92 -14.41 -15.26
C LEU A 121 -12.99 -13.31 -15.29
N GLU A 122 -14.19 -13.59 -15.80
CA GLU A 122 -15.28 -12.62 -15.89
C GLU A 122 -15.87 -12.35 -14.51
N GLU A 123 -16.16 -13.41 -13.74
CA GLU A 123 -16.64 -13.28 -12.37
C GLU A 123 -15.58 -12.64 -11.47
N GLN A 124 -14.30 -12.99 -11.62
CA GLN A 124 -13.18 -12.32 -10.93
C GLN A 124 -13.17 -10.82 -11.21
N GLU A 125 -13.33 -10.40 -12.47
CA GLU A 125 -13.35 -8.98 -12.83
C GLU A 125 -14.61 -8.27 -12.32
N ALA A 126 -15.77 -8.93 -12.35
CA ALA A 126 -17.01 -8.40 -11.78
C ALA A 126 -16.88 -8.17 -10.27
N MET A 127 -16.40 -9.18 -9.52
CA MET A 127 -16.12 -9.07 -8.09
C MET A 127 -15.13 -7.95 -7.77
N ARG A 128 -14.10 -7.80 -8.61
CA ARG A 128 -13.07 -6.76 -8.44
C ARG A 128 -13.64 -5.36 -8.67
N ASN A 129 -14.58 -5.23 -9.61
CA ASN A 129 -15.28 -3.98 -9.89
C ASN A 129 -16.34 -3.62 -8.85
N GLU A 130 -16.85 -4.61 -8.12
CA GLU A 130 -17.79 -4.42 -7.01
C GLU A 130 -17.10 -4.26 -5.64
N ALA A 131 -15.84 -4.67 -5.51
CA ALA A 131 -15.06 -4.50 -4.29
C ALA A 131 -14.96 -3.01 -3.88
N TRP A 132 -15.46 -2.71 -2.68
CA TRP A 132 -15.51 -1.37 -2.12
C TRP A 132 -14.35 -1.06 -1.16
N TRP A 133 -13.58 -2.08 -0.76
CA TRP A 133 -12.37 -1.94 0.06
C TRP A 133 -11.23 -2.78 -0.51
N GLY A 134 -10.02 -2.45 -0.07
CA GLY A 134 -8.84 -3.22 -0.43
C GLY A 134 -7.62 -2.91 0.43
N ARG A 135 -6.48 -3.44 -0.01
CA ARG A 135 -5.17 -3.27 0.60
C ARG A 135 -4.17 -2.68 -0.39
N LEU A 136 -3.42 -1.69 0.06
CA LEU A 136 -2.32 -1.07 -0.62
C LEU A 136 -1.01 -1.69 -0.10
N TYR A 137 -0.29 -2.37 -0.99
CA TYR A 137 1.01 -2.97 -0.70
C TYR A 137 2.09 -2.07 -1.26
N VAL A 138 2.83 -1.39 -0.39
CA VAL A 138 3.94 -0.52 -0.78
C VAL A 138 5.24 -1.33 -0.72
N GLU A 139 6.11 -1.18 -1.72
CA GLU A 139 7.39 -1.88 -1.73
C GLU A 139 8.24 -1.51 -0.51
N GLY A 140 8.76 -2.54 0.16
CA GLY A 140 9.56 -2.37 1.37
C GLY A 140 8.76 -2.01 2.61
N MET A 141 7.43 -1.83 2.54
CA MET A 141 6.63 -1.63 3.75
C MET A 141 6.39 -2.96 4.49
N PRO A 142 6.48 -2.95 5.83
CA PRO A 142 6.30 -4.15 6.64
C PRO A 142 4.84 -4.63 6.76
N PHE A 143 3.89 -3.81 6.32
CA PHE A 143 2.45 -4.06 6.38
C PHE A 143 1.74 -3.42 5.18
N SER A 144 0.52 -3.87 4.92
CA SER A 144 -0.37 -3.24 3.93
C SER A 144 -1.28 -2.19 4.57
N VAL A 145 -1.60 -1.16 3.81
CA VAL A 145 -2.53 -0.10 4.21
C VAL A 145 -3.93 -0.40 3.71
N GLN A 146 -4.94 -0.30 4.56
CA GLN A 146 -6.32 -0.46 4.11
C GLN A 146 -6.81 0.81 3.40
N TYR A 147 -7.52 0.63 2.28
CA TYR A 147 -8.17 1.74 1.58
C TYR A 147 -9.65 1.41 1.30
N PHE A 148 -10.48 2.44 1.27
CA PHE A 148 -11.87 2.40 0.84
C PHE A 148 -12.01 3.13 -0.49
N ARG A 149 -12.70 2.52 -1.43
CA ARG A 149 -12.98 3.12 -2.75
C ARG A 149 -14.01 4.25 -2.61
N GLY A 150 -13.95 5.25 -3.48
CA GLY A 150 -14.95 6.30 -3.55
C GLY A 150 -16.31 5.83 -4.06
N HIS A 151 -17.36 6.58 -3.70
CA HIS A 151 -18.70 6.43 -4.26
C HIS A 151 -18.80 6.85 -5.74
N PHE A 152 -17.68 7.21 -6.36
CA PHE A 152 -17.53 7.64 -7.74
C PHE A 152 -16.24 7.06 -8.34
N GLY A 153 -16.07 7.17 -9.65
CA GLY A 153 -14.89 6.67 -10.36
C GLY A 153 -14.88 5.14 -10.55
N SER A 154 -13.73 4.61 -10.93
CA SER A 154 -13.51 3.21 -11.30
C SER A 154 -12.74 2.46 -10.22
N SER A 155 -12.73 1.13 -10.29
CA SER A 155 -11.85 0.32 -9.43
C SER A 155 -10.38 0.65 -9.69
N PRO A 156 -9.50 0.41 -8.70
CA PRO A 156 -8.05 0.60 -8.87
C PRO A 156 -7.53 -0.14 -10.10
N LYS A 157 -6.43 0.32 -10.70
CA LYS A 157 -5.81 -0.41 -11.82
C LYS A 157 -5.14 -1.69 -11.35
N LYS A 158 -5.02 -2.66 -12.25
CA LYS A 158 -4.25 -3.89 -12.01
C LYS A 158 -2.76 -3.59 -12.18
N GLY A 159 -1.94 -4.25 -11.36
CA GLY A 159 -0.49 -4.16 -11.46
C GLY A 159 0.13 -3.00 -10.67
N PRO A 160 1.43 -2.76 -10.89
CA PRO A 160 2.20 -1.80 -10.10
C PRO A 160 1.81 -0.36 -10.43
N ILE A 161 1.73 0.46 -9.39
CA ILE A 161 1.47 1.89 -9.46
C ILE A 161 2.61 2.66 -8.80
N ARG A 162 2.74 3.94 -9.14
CA ARG A 162 3.59 4.90 -8.43
C ARG A 162 2.73 5.79 -7.54
N LEU A 163 3.11 5.92 -6.27
CA LEU A 163 2.52 6.88 -5.35
C LEU A 163 3.40 8.13 -5.28
N ILE A 164 2.78 9.30 -5.39
CA ILE A 164 3.43 10.60 -5.20
C ILE A 164 2.62 11.45 -4.22
N ASN A 165 3.28 12.28 -3.43
CA ASN A 165 2.60 13.30 -2.63
C ASN A 165 2.10 14.42 -3.53
N ALA A 166 0.89 14.93 -3.27
CA ALA A 166 0.47 16.19 -3.85
C ALA A 166 1.30 17.35 -3.30
N GLU A 167 1.53 18.37 -4.13
CA GLU A 167 2.06 19.66 -3.71
C GLU A 167 1.08 20.78 -4.08
N PRO A 168 0.56 21.55 -3.10
CA PRO A 168 0.55 21.26 -1.67
C PRO A 168 -0.19 19.94 -1.37
N LEU A 169 0.07 19.31 -0.22
CA LEU A 169 -0.56 18.04 0.15
C LEU A 169 -2.09 18.14 0.21
N SER A 170 -2.63 19.34 0.47
CA SER A 170 -4.06 19.61 0.42
C SER A 170 -4.64 19.58 -0.99
N MET A 171 -3.85 19.70 -2.05
CA MET A 171 -4.33 19.92 -3.42
C MET A 171 -5.28 21.12 -3.60
N CYS A 172 -5.33 22.06 -2.66
CA CYS A 172 -6.20 23.22 -2.76
C CYS A 172 -5.45 24.48 -2.33
N ASP A 173 -5.67 25.60 -3.02
CA ASP A 173 -5.22 26.91 -2.57
C ASP A 173 -6.04 27.31 -1.34
N GLU A 174 -5.37 27.53 -0.21
CA GLU A 174 -6.01 27.96 1.05
C GLU A 174 -6.76 29.30 0.90
N ARG A 175 -6.35 30.16 -0.05
CA ARG A 175 -6.93 31.49 -0.23
C ARG A 175 -8.14 31.49 -1.13
N GLN A 176 -8.10 30.69 -2.19
CA GLN A 176 -9.12 30.68 -3.25
C GLN A 176 -10.05 29.46 -3.17
N ILE A 177 -9.65 28.44 -2.39
CA ILE A 177 -10.37 27.16 -2.27
C ILE A 177 -10.50 26.47 -3.64
N GLU A 178 -9.54 26.73 -4.54
CA GLU A 178 -9.48 26.11 -5.87
C GLU A 178 -8.46 24.98 -5.87
N PRO A 179 -8.70 23.88 -6.63
CA PRO A 179 -7.75 22.79 -6.71
C PRO A 179 -6.45 23.25 -7.39
N ILE A 180 -5.32 22.89 -6.80
CA ILE A 180 -3.97 23.18 -7.30
C ILE A 180 -3.06 21.96 -7.10
N LEU A 181 -2.23 21.69 -8.09
CA LEU A 181 -1.20 20.66 -8.03
C LEU A 181 0.07 21.20 -8.70
N THR A 182 1.00 21.72 -7.90
CA THR A 182 2.22 22.38 -8.40
C THR A 182 3.20 21.40 -9.01
N ASN A 183 3.18 20.14 -8.55
CA ASN A 183 4.01 19.06 -9.08
C ASN A 183 3.28 18.20 -10.14
N ALA A 184 2.28 18.76 -10.84
CA ALA A 184 1.58 18.05 -11.92
C ALA A 184 2.51 17.48 -13.00
N ASN A 185 3.62 18.17 -13.30
CA ASN A 185 4.60 17.71 -14.28
C ASN A 185 5.30 16.41 -13.86
N ALA A 186 5.46 16.16 -12.55
CA ALA A 186 6.11 14.96 -12.04
C ALA A 186 5.32 13.68 -12.39
N ILE A 187 4.01 13.80 -12.63
CA ILE A 187 3.17 12.66 -13.06
C ILE A 187 3.67 12.11 -14.40
N GLY A 188 4.05 12.99 -15.33
CA GLY A 188 4.53 12.60 -16.65
C GLY A 188 5.97 12.07 -16.69
N GLU A 189 6.69 12.12 -15.56
CA GLU A 189 8.07 11.60 -15.47
C GLU A 189 8.12 10.09 -15.23
N PHE A 190 7.00 9.49 -14.83
CA PHE A 190 6.91 8.06 -14.56
C PHE A 190 6.29 7.30 -15.73
N ASP A 191 6.94 6.21 -16.14
CA ASP A 191 6.32 5.21 -17.01
C ASP A 191 5.31 4.39 -16.21
N GLY A 192 4.01 4.60 -16.46
CA GLY A 192 2.94 3.77 -15.90
C GLY A 192 1.86 4.55 -15.14
N ASP A 193 1.11 3.84 -14.30
CA ASP A 193 -0.01 4.38 -13.54
C ASP A 193 0.47 5.14 -12.29
N VAL A 194 0.05 6.39 -12.15
CA VAL A 194 0.41 7.27 -11.02
C VAL A 194 -0.82 7.57 -10.16
N TYR A 195 -0.68 7.45 -8.85
CA TYR A 195 -1.68 7.82 -7.87
C TYR A 195 -1.15 8.96 -7.00
N ILE A 196 -1.97 9.98 -6.82
CA ILE A 196 -1.65 11.13 -5.99
C ILE A 196 -2.16 10.91 -4.57
N LEU A 197 -1.31 11.13 -3.57
CA LEU A 197 -1.71 11.15 -2.17
C LEU A 197 -2.00 12.60 -1.74
N ALA A 198 -3.21 12.87 -1.24
CA ALA A 198 -3.64 14.23 -0.86
C ALA A 198 -4.51 14.23 0.41
N THR A 199 -4.46 15.27 1.23
CA THR A 199 -5.33 15.36 2.43
C THR A 199 -6.78 15.72 2.11
N ARG A 200 -7.69 15.22 2.94
CA ARG A 200 -9.10 15.64 2.97
C ARG A 200 -9.22 17.08 3.48
N GLY A 201 -10.07 17.88 2.83
CA GLY A 201 -10.43 19.24 3.28
C GLY A 201 -10.10 20.32 2.24
N LEU A 202 -10.38 21.57 2.60
CA LEU A 202 -10.30 22.78 1.77
C LEU A 202 -11.24 22.76 0.56
N CYS A 203 -11.01 21.90 -0.43
CA CYS A 203 -11.86 21.72 -1.61
C CYS A 203 -12.50 20.32 -1.63
N THR A 204 -13.50 20.11 -2.49
CA THR A 204 -14.28 18.87 -2.54
C THR A 204 -13.44 17.69 -3.06
N PHE A 205 -13.87 16.46 -2.74
CA PHE A 205 -13.21 15.26 -3.30
C PHE A 205 -13.27 15.25 -4.83
N GLY A 206 -14.41 15.67 -5.39
CA GLY A 206 -14.64 15.74 -6.82
C GLY A 206 -13.66 16.69 -7.52
N GLU A 207 -13.55 17.92 -7.04
CA GLU A 207 -12.61 18.91 -7.59
C GLU A 207 -11.16 18.40 -7.61
N LYS A 208 -10.70 17.80 -6.50
CA LYS A 208 -9.35 17.22 -6.43
C LYS A 208 -9.17 16.08 -7.42
N ALA A 209 -10.15 15.19 -7.52
CA ALA A 209 -10.11 14.04 -8.43
C ALA A 209 -10.07 14.49 -9.89
N ALA A 210 -10.95 15.42 -10.27
CA ALA A 210 -11.00 15.97 -11.62
C ALA A 210 -9.67 16.61 -12.00
N TYR A 211 -9.10 17.42 -11.10
CA TYR A 211 -7.81 18.08 -11.34
C TYR A 211 -6.65 17.08 -11.44
N ALA A 212 -6.61 16.08 -10.56
CA ALA A 212 -5.62 14.99 -10.62
C ALA A 212 -5.72 14.21 -11.94
N GLN A 213 -6.94 13.89 -12.39
CA GLN A 213 -7.16 13.19 -13.66
C GLN A 213 -6.71 14.05 -14.85
N GLU A 214 -7.03 15.34 -14.86
CA GLU A 214 -6.58 16.28 -15.90
C GLU A 214 -5.05 16.40 -15.96
N ALA A 215 -4.38 16.29 -14.82
CA ALA A 215 -2.93 16.24 -14.71
C ALA A 215 -2.32 14.90 -15.17
N GLY A 216 -3.14 13.91 -15.54
CA GLY A 216 -2.71 12.62 -16.07
C GLY A 216 -2.58 11.51 -15.02
N ALA A 217 -2.99 11.74 -13.78
CA ALA A 217 -3.00 10.70 -12.77
C ALA A 217 -4.08 9.64 -13.06
N THR A 218 -3.79 8.41 -12.70
CA THR A 218 -4.69 7.26 -12.82
C THR A 218 -5.63 7.16 -11.61
N GLY A 219 -5.24 7.74 -10.48
CA GLY A 219 -6.09 7.77 -9.29
C GLY A 219 -5.61 8.75 -8.24
N ILE A 220 -6.37 8.82 -7.16
CA ILE A 220 -6.08 9.65 -6.00
C ILE A 220 -6.37 8.85 -4.74
N ILE A 221 -5.51 9.00 -3.75
CA ILE A 221 -5.66 8.47 -2.40
C ILE A 221 -5.82 9.66 -1.46
N TYR A 222 -6.99 9.79 -0.86
CA TYR A 222 -7.26 10.80 0.14
C TYR A 222 -6.78 10.32 1.51
N ILE A 223 -5.99 11.15 2.20
CA ILE A 223 -5.70 11.00 3.61
C ILE A 223 -6.89 11.58 4.38
N ASN A 224 -7.62 10.74 5.10
CA ASN A 224 -8.74 11.22 5.91
C ASN A 224 -8.24 12.21 6.98
N SER A 225 -9.03 13.23 7.29
CA SER A 225 -8.71 14.20 8.35
C SER A 225 -9.25 13.76 9.72
N LEU A 226 -10.16 12.79 9.73
CA LEU A 226 -10.76 12.18 10.91
C LEU A 226 -10.16 10.79 11.18
N ASP A 227 -10.28 10.32 12.41
CA ASP A 227 -9.93 8.95 12.75
C ASP A 227 -10.83 7.95 12.02
N GLY A 228 -10.25 6.80 11.67
CA GLY A 228 -10.91 5.79 10.85
C GLY A 228 -10.88 6.11 9.34
N ILE A 229 -11.63 5.33 8.59
CA ILE A 229 -11.67 5.34 7.13
C ILE A 229 -13.11 5.45 6.65
N SER A 230 -13.34 6.21 5.59
CA SER A 230 -14.67 6.44 5.02
C SER A 230 -14.61 6.43 3.50
N HIS A 231 -15.74 6.18 2.86
CA HIS A 231 -15.84 6.26 1.40
C HIS A 231 -15.91 7.73 0.95
N PRO A 232 -14.97 8.22 0.10
CA PRO A 232 -15.07 9.57 -0.42
C PRO A 232 -16.29 9.70 -1.34
N SER A 233 -17.10 10.74 -1.12
CA SER A 233 -18.31 11.04 -1.90
C SER A 233 -18.13 12.35 -2.68
N ALA A 234 -18.35 12.34 -3.99
CA ALA A 234 -18.28 13.51 -4.86
C ALA A 234 -19.59 13.66 -5.64
N PRO A 235 -20.64 14.27 -5.06
CA PRO A 235 -21.92 14.47 -5.76
C PRO A 235 -21.80 15.41 -6.97
N ASP A 236 -20.76 16.24 -6.97
CA ASP A 236 -20.41 17.24 -7.98
C ASP A 236 -19.76 16.67 -9.24
N VAL A 237 -19.13 15.49 -9.16
CA VAL A 237 -18.37 14.94 -10.29
C VAL A 237 -19.12 13.89 -11.09
N ARG A 238 -18.99 14.00 -12.43
CA ARG A 238 -19.52 13.03 -13.39
C ARG A 238 -18.70 11.74 -13.38
N ALA A 239 -19.32 10.59 -13.63
CA ALA A 239 -18.66 9.28 -13.67
C ALA A 239 -17.26 9.36 -14.30
N MET A 240 -16.23 9.18 -13.49
CA MET A 240 -14.83 9.26 -13.92
C MET A 240 -14.38 7.89 -14.41
N SER A 241 -14.48 7.69 -15.73
CA SER A 241 -14.03 6.43 -16.33
C SER A 241 -12.51 6.31 -16.25
N GLY A 242 -12.04 5.17 -15.77
CA GLY A 242 -10.61 4.83 -15.68
C GLY A 242 -9.84 5.51 -14.56
N PHE A 243 -10.47 6.36 -13.74
CA PHE A 243 -9.84 7.05 -12.61
C PHE A 243 -10.31 6.47 -11.28
N SER A 244 -9.39 6.19 -10.36
CA SER A 244 -9.71 5.53 -9.09
C SER A 244 -9.53 6.44 -7.86
N PRO A 245 -10.63 6.98 -7.31
CA PRO A 245 -10.60 7.69 -6.03
C PRO A 245 -10.68 6.69 -4.87
N ASN A 246 -9.75 6.81 -3.93
CA ASN A 246 -9.65 5.95 -2.75
C ASN A 246 -9.35 6.79 -1.52
N MET A 247 -9.67 6.32 -0.32
CA MET A 247 -9.31 6.98 0.93
C MET A 247 -8.59 6.00 1.84
N VAL A 248 -7.64 6.49 2.61
CA VAL A 248 -6.95 5.77 3.69
C VAL A 248 -7.22 6.49 5.02
N SER A 249 -6.95 5.81 6.14
CA SER A 249 -7.05 6.45 7.45
C SER A 249 -6.06 7.62 7.57
N LYS A 250 -6.33 8.56 8.50
CA LYS A 250 -5.41 9.67 8.78
C LYS A 250 -3.98 9.19 9.02
N ARG A 251 -3.84 8.23 9.93
CA ARG A 251 -2.55 7.71 10.38
C ARG A 251 -1.80 6.97 9.28
N ASP A 252 -2.50 6.12 8.52
CA ASP A 252 -1.89 5.43 7.38
C ASP A 252 -1.46 6.41 6.29
N GLY A 253 -2.28 7.43 6.02
CA GLY A 253 -1.95 8.44 5.03
C GLY A 253 -0.76 9.33 5.41
N GLU A 254 -0.68 9.76 6.67
CA GLU A 254 0.50 10.48 7.20
C GLU A 254 1.76 9.61 7.09
N TYR A 255 1.64 8.33 7.42
CA TYR A 255 2.72 7.36 7.31
C TYR A 255 3.17 7.15 5.85
N LEU A 256 2.23 6.96 4.92
CA LEU A 256 2.50 6.86 3.48
C LEU A 256 3.16 8.12 2.94
N SER A 257 2.68 9.29 3.35
CA SER A 257 3.22 10.56 2.90
C SER A 257 4.69 10.72 3.30
N ARG A 258 5.03 10.33 4.54
CA ARG A 258 6.43 10.28 4.99
C ARG A 258 7.25 9.26 4.21
N ALA A 259 6.73 8.05 4.01
CA ALA A 259 7.42 7.01 3.24
C ALA A 259 7.74 7.46 1.80
N ILE A 260 6.82 8.19 1.15
CA ILE A 260 7.03 8.80 -0.16
C ILE A 260 8.17 9.83 -0.12
N SER A 261 8.16 10.72 0.87
CA SER A 261 9.19 11.74 1.03
C SER A 261 10.57 11.13 1.28
N ASP A 262 10.66 10.15 2.18
CA ASP A 262 11.91 9.49 2.56
C ASP A 262 12.51 8.68 1.38
N ALA A 263 11.66 8.16 0.49
CA ALA A 263 12.08 7.46 -0.72
C ALA A 263 12.51 8.40 -1.87
N GLY A 264 12.55 9.71 -1.66
CA GLY A 264 12.94 10.69 -2.67
C GLY A 264 11.78 11.15 -3.58
N GLY A 265 10.55 11.06 -3.10
CA GLY A 265 9.37 11.67 -3.73
C GLY A 265 8.40 10.70 -4.40
N SER A 266 8.74 9.41 -4.53
CA SER A 266 7.81 8.39 -5.01
C SER A 266 8.11 7.00 -4.46
N VAL A 267 7.07 6.16 -4.35
CA VAL A 267 7.21 4.72 -4.00
C VAL A 267 6.43 3.86 -4.97
N ALA A 268 6.91 2.64 -5.21
CA ALA A 268 6.14 1.62 -5.94
C ALA A 268 5.13 0.98 -4.99
N ALA A 269 3.92 0.72 -5.49
CA ALA A 269 2.88 0.04 -4.74
C ALA A 269 1.97 -0.80 -5.63
N ASN A 270 1.12 -1.62 -5.03
CA ASN A 270 0.02 -2.33 -5.69
C ASN A 270 -1.27 -2.10 -4.89
N MET A 271 -2.34 -1.70 -5.57
CA MET A 271 -3.67 -1.60 -4.97
C MET A 271 -4.47 -2.85 -5.29
N ILE A 272 -4.76 -3.64 -4.25
CA ILE A 272 -5.40 -4.93 -4.38
C ILE A 272 -6.80 -4.85 -3.75
N PRO A 273 -7.88 -4.89 -4.55
CA PRO A 273 -9.24 -5.01 -4.03
C PRO A 273 -9.42 -6.32 -3.28
N ILE A 274 -10.12 -6.28 -2.15
CA ILE A 274 -10.38 -7.47 -1.32
C ILE A 274 -11.87 -7.81 -1.43
N GLY A 275 -12.16 -9.02 -1.88
CA GLY A 275 -13.50 -9.58 -1.88
C GLY A 275 -13.78 -10.30 -0.56
N CYS A 276 -14.99 -10.18 -0.03
CA CYS A 276 -15.43 -10.97 1.10
C CYS A 276 -16.65 -11.81 0.73
N VAL A 277 -16.67 -13.06 1.19
CA VAL A 277 -17.71 -14.03 0.89
C VAL A 277 -18.41 -14.48 2.17
N SER A 278 -19.68 -14.87 2.04
CA SER A 278 -20.48 -15.33 3.17
C SER A 278 -20.35 -16.83 3.44
N GLU A 279 -20.09 -17.65 2.41
CA GLU A 279 -20.00 -19.11 2.47
C GLU A 279 -18.80 -19.61 1.65
N PRO A 280 -17.55 -19.53 2.15
CA PRO A 280 -16.38 -20.00 1.40
C PRO A 280 -16.48 -21.51 1.15
N LYS A 281 -16.65 -21.93 -0.12
CA LYS A 281 -16.76 -23.37 -0.45
C LYS A 281 -15.44 -24.11 -0.22
N ASN A 282 -14.32 -23.41 -0.34
CA ASN A 282 -13.00 -23.92 0.00
C ASN A 282 -12.71 -23.69 1.48
N LEU A 283 -13.19 -24.59 2.34
CA LEU A 283 -12.88 -24.60 3.79
C LEU A 283 -11.37 -24.68 4.11
N GLU A 284 -10.51 -24.92 3.12
CA GLU A 284 -9.05 -24.92 3.26
C GLU A 284 -8.47 -23.50 3.42
N THR A 285 -9.09 -22.48 2.83
CA THR A 285 -8.79 -21.09 3.13
C THR A 285 -9.78 -20.63 4.19
N SER A 286 -9.38 -20.65 5.46
CA SER A 286 -10.19 -20.17 6.59
C SER A 286 -10.51 -18.67 6.53
N ASN A 287 -10.28 -18.01 5.39
CA ASN A 287 -10.32 -16.57 5.21
C ASN A 287 -11.61 -16.21 4.48
N PHE A 288 -12.48 -15.45 5.16
CA PHE A 288 -13.70 -14.90 4.56
C PHE A 288 -13.42 -13.76 3.60
N CYS A 289 -12.19 -13.23 3.59
CA CYS A 289 -11.79 -12.11 2.76
C CYS A 289 -10.39 -12.34 2.18
N GLU A 290 -10.23 -12.21 0.86
CA GLU A 290 -8.97 -12.37 0.15
C GLU A 290 -8.93 -11.51 -1.13
N PRO A 291 -7.76 -11.31 -1.76
CA PRO A 291 -7.67 -10.68 -3.06
C PRO A 291 -8.57 -11.36 -4.08
N VAL A 292 -9.29 -10.55 -4.85
CA VAL A 292 -10.36 -11.06 -5.73
C VAL A 292 -9.80 -11.93 -6.85
N THR A 293 -8.70 -11.50 -7.48
CA THR A 293 -8.16 -12.18 -8.66
C THR A 293 -7.00 -13.11 -8.30
N VAL A 294 -6.78 -14.14 -9.11
CA VAL A 294 -5.61 -15.05 -8.98
C VAL A 294 -4.29 -14.26 -9.06
N GLU A 295 -4.21 -13.32 -10.00
CA GLU A 295 -3.03 -12.46 -10.18
C GLU A 295 -2.73 -11.63 -8.92
N GLU A 296 -3.75 -11.03 -8.31
CA GLU A 296 -3.58 -10.23 -7.09
C GLU A 296 -3.27 -11.10 -5.87
N ARG A 297 -3.82 -12.31 -5.77
CA ARG A 297 -3.41 -13.29 -4.75
C ARG A 297 -1.93 -13.64 -4.89
N ALA A 298 -1.44 -13.78 -6.12
CA ALA A 298 -0.01 -13.99 -6.36
C ALA A 298 0.83 -12.76 -5.97
N VAL A 299 0.34 -11.53 -6.18
CA VAL A 299 1.03 -10.31 -5.70
C VAL A 299 1.11 -10.29 -4.18
N GLU A 300 0.01 -10.56 -3.46
CA GLU A 300 0.01 -10.65 -1.98
C GLU A 300 0.98 -11.72 -1.48
N ALA A 301 0.98 -12.91 -2.10
CA ALA A 301 1.89 -13.99 -1.75
C ALA A 301 3.38 -13.65 -2.01
N ASN A 302 3.65 -12.71 -2.92
CA ASN A 302 4.99 -12.26 -3.27
C ASN A 302 5.42 -10.98 -2.55
N VAL A 303 4.69 -10.54 -1.52
CA VAL A 303 5.09 -9.40 -0.69
C VAL A 303 6.35 -9.76 0.10
N LYS A 304 7.42 -9.02 -0.15
CA LYS A 304 8.71 -9.15 0.55
C LYS A 304 8.51 -8.93 2.04
N SER A 305 8.87 -9.93 2.85
CA SER A 305 8.86 -9.83 4.32
C SER A 305 10.26 -9.98 4.93
N GLY A 306 11.27 -10.11 4.07
CA GLY A 306 12.67 -10.29 4.44
C GLY A 306 13.58 -10.11 3.24
N GLY A 307 14.82 -10.56 3.40
CA GLY A 307 15.81 -10.58 2.35
C GLY A 307 17.18 -10.96 2.89
N PHE A 308 18.24 -10.49 2.23
CA PHE A 308 19.62 -10.75 2.60
C PHE A 308 20.33 -9.50 3.08
N VAL A 309 21.12 -9.66 4.14
CA VAL A 309 22.15 -8.72 4.56
C VAL A 309 23.49 -9.25 4.07
N ASP A 310 24.25 -8.44 3.34
CA ASP A 310 25.63 -8.72 2.94
C ASP A 310 26.61 -7.99 3.87
N ILE A 311 27.33 -8.76 4.70
CA ILE A 311 28.34 -8.27 5.64
C ILE A 311 29.69 -8.83 5.20
N GLY A 312 30.54 -7.98 4.61
CA GLY A 312 31.88 -8.40 4.17
C GLY A 312 31.88 -9.53 3.13
N GLY A 313 30.87 -9.60 2.26
CA GLY A 313 30.71 -10.66 1.25
C GLY A 313 29.95 -11.89 1.75
N GLN A 314 29.56 -11.91 3.04
CA GLN A 314 28.77 -12.98 3.62
C GLN A 314 27.29 -12.58 3.66
N LYS A 315 26.46 -13.36 2.97
CA LYS A 315 25.01 -13.18 2.98
C LYS A 315 24.38 -13.94 4.15
N VAL A 316 23.52 -13.25 4.90
CA VAL A 316 22.69 -13.80 5.96
C VAL A 316 21.25 -13.33 5.80
N ASP A 317 20.31 -14.11 6.30
CA ASP A 317 18.90 -13.79 6.15
C ASP A 317 18.46 -12.74 7.18
N PHE A 318 17.56 -11.85 6.76
CA PHE A 318 16.85 -10.96 7.66
C PHE A 318 15.35 -11.02 7.46
N LEU A 319 14.62 -10.76 8.53
CA LEU A 319 13.18 -10.51 8.48
C LEU A 319 12.90 -9.07 8.84
N MET A 320 11.96 -8.48 8.11
CA MET A 320 11.42 -7.16 8.42
C MET A 320 10.45 -7.26 9.58
N SER A 321 10.35 -6.21 10.40
CA SER A 321 9.28 -6.18 11.39
C SER A 321 7.89 -6.02 10.76
N THR A 322 6.85 -5.99 11.58
CA THR A 322 5.47 -5.67 11.15
C THR A 322 5.13 -4.19 11.37
N PHE A 323 6.13 -3.38 11.75
CA PHE A 323 6.04 -1.97 12.08
C PHE A 323 7.32 -1.23 11.66
N GLY A 324 7.43 0.06 11.97
CA GLY A 324 8.60 0.84 11.55
C GLY A 324 8.55 1.22 10.07
N ALA A 325 9.53 2.02 9.64
CA ALA A 325 9.65 2.58 8.28
C ALA A 325 9.90 1.51 7.21
N PRO A 326 9.66 1.83 5.91
CA PRO A 326 9.98 0.94 4.82
C PRO A 326 11.47 0.55 4.81
N VAL A 327 11.77 -0.67 4.38
CA VAL A 327 13.13 -1.13 4.11
C VAL A 327 13.49 -0.78 2.67
N THR A 328 14.64 -0.16 2.48
CA THR A 328 15.18 0.15 1.15
C THR A 328 16.40 -0.73 0.85
N ASN A 329 16.56 -1.09 -0.42
CA ASN A 329 17.77 -1.74 -0.88
C ASN A 329 18.91 -0.72 -0.90
N GLY A 330 20.10 -1.11 -0.45
CA GLY A 330 21.22 -0.18 -0.44
C GLY A 330 22.36 -0.61 0.46
N LYS A 331 23.39 0.22 0.52
CA LYS A 331 24.48 0.09 1.48
C LYS A 331 24.22 1.00 2.66
N PHE A 332 24.43 0.45 3.85
CA PHE A 332 24.22 1.13 5.11
C PHE A 332 25.50 1.09 5.92
N SER A 333 25.63 2.06 6.81
CA SER A 333 26.71 2.17 7.78
C SER A 333 26.12 2.22 9.16
N ALA A 334 26.45 1.24 10.00
CA ALA A 334 25.91 1.13 11.36
C ALA A 334 27.01 1.01 12.40
N THR A 335 26.64 1.27 13.65
CA THR A 335 27.46 0.96 14.82
C THR A 335 26.87 -0.24 15.56
N TYR A 336 27.72 -1.11 16.11
CA TYR A 336 27.28 -2.15 17.03
C TYR A 336 27.14 -1.55 18.44
N SER A 337 25.93 -1.58 18.98
CA SER A 337 25.64 -1.10 20.33
C SER A 337 25.64 -2.27 21.30
N PHE A 338 26.46 -2.17 22.35
CA PHE A 338 26.40 -3.08 23.50
C PHE A 338 25.27 -2.76 24.49
N ASN A 339 24.69 -1.57 24.35
CA ASN A 339 23.49 -1.21 25.07
C ASN A 339 22.30 -1.98 24.48
N ASP A 340 21.39 -2.45 25.34
CA ASP A 340 20.16 -3.10 24.91
C ASP A 340 19.08 -2.08 24.50
N GLY A 341 19.27 -0.80 24.74
CA GLY A 341 18.35 0.29 24.38
C GLY A 341 17.02 0.25 25.13
N CYS A 342 16.97 -0.40 26.28
CA CYS A 342 15.79 -0.43 27.12
C CYS A 342 15.65 0.84 27.98
N ASP A 343 16.76 1.52 28.26
CA ASP A 343 16.79 2.84 28.90
C ASP A 343 17.16 3.93 27.87
N PRO A 344 16.23 4.81 27.48
CA PRO A 344 16.51 5.87 26.50
C PRO A 344 17.58 6.86 26.99
N SER A 345 17.76 7.05 28.30
CA SER A 345 18.77 7.97 28.84
C SER A 345 20.20 7.50 28.63
N SER A 346 20.37 6.22 28.35
CA SER A 346 21.66 5.58 28.09
C SER A 346 22.03 5.54 26.60
N LEU A 347 21.15 6.05 25.73
CA LEU A 347 21.36 6.12 24.28
C LEU A 347 21.90 7.50 23.90
N VAL A 348 23.22 7.61 23.83
CA VAL A 348 23.93 8.84 23.42
C VAL A 348 24.63 8.57 22.08
N ASP A 349 24.60 9.54 21.18
CA ASP A 349 25.30 9.52 19.87
C ASP A 349 24.95 8.30 19.00
N VAL A 350 23.66 7.93 18.95
CA VAL A 350 23.19 6.86 18.06
C VAL A 350 23.28 7.33 16.61
N GLY A 351 24.08 6.61 15.81
CA GLY A 351 24.21 6.86 14.38
C GLY A 351 22.93 6.56 13.59
N PRO A 352 22.90 6.89 12.28
CA PRO A 352 21.71 6.70 11.44
C PRO A 352 21.30 5.23 11.32
N ALA A 353 22.21 4.28 11.49
CA ALA A 353 21.89 2.87 11.65
C ALA A 353 22.61 2.27 12.86
N VAL A 354 21.96 1.33 13.54
CA VAL A 354 22.49 0.67 14.74
C VAL A 354 22.17 -0.81 14.72
N VAL A 355 23.14 -1.63 15.14
CA VAL A 355 22.97 -3.06 15.39
C VAL A 355 22.91 -3.28 16.89
N VAL A 356 21.86 -3.94 17.37
CA VAL A 356 21.54 -4.04 18.80
C VAL A 356 21.24 -5.49 19.19
N PRO A 357 21.72 -5.98 20.34
CA PRO A 357 21.41 -7.33 20.78
C PRO A 357 19.93 -7.47 21.17
N ARG A 358 19.37 -8.65 20.91
CA ARG A 358 18.10 -9.06 21.49
C ARG A 358 18.23 -9.22 23.02
N GLY A 359 17.24 -8.72 23.76
CA GLY A 359 17.16 -8.88 25.21
C GLY A 359 16.75 -7.57 25.92
N GLY A 360 16.68 -7.61 27.25
CA GLY A 360 16.38 -6.47 28.14
C GLY A 360 14.91 -6.05 28.18
N CYS A 361 14.32 -5.83 27.01
CA CYS A 361 12.95 -5.36 26.82
C CYS A 361 12.34 -5.94 25.53
N ASP A 362 11.11 -5.56 25.22
CA ASP A 362 10.42 -5.94 23.98
C ASP A 362 10.97 -5.20 22.75
N PHE A 363 10.61 -5.69 21.55
CA PHE A 363 11.05 -5.13 20.29
C PHE A 363 10.56 -3.69 20.07
N TYR A 364 9.37 -3.35 20.56
CA TYR A 364 8.74 -2.05 20.35
C TYR A 364 9.49 -0.96 21.11
N ASN A 365 9.68 -1.12 22.42
CA ASN A 365 10.36 -0.16 23.27
C ASN A 365 11.81 0.04 22.83
N LYS A 366 12.51 -1.05 22.48
CA LYS A 366 13.87 -1.00 21.95
C LYS A 366 13.97 -0.14 20.70
N THR A 367 13.15 -0.44 19.69
CA THR A 367 13.18 0.27 18.40
C THR A 367 12.66 1.70 18.49
N LEU A 368 11.68 1.96 19.36
CA LEU A 368 11.22 3.31 19.67
C LEU A 368 12.34 4.15 20.28
N ASN A 369 13.03 3.63 21.30
CA ASN A 369 14.11 4.35 21.99
C ASN A 369 15.28 4.65 21.03
N TYR A 370 15.73 3.68 20.23
CA TYR A 370 16.78 3.92 19.23
C TYR A 370 16.33 4.89 18.13
N GLY A 371 15.08 4.79 17.68
CA GLY A 371 14.52 5.74 16.71
C GLY A 371 14.49 7.17 17.25
N GLN A 372 14.06 7.35 18.50
CA GLN A 372 14.06 8.65 19.19
C GLN A 372 15.48 9.19 19.42
N ALA A 373 16.46 8.30 19.60
CA ALA A 373 17.87 8.65 19.71
C ALA A 373 18.53 9.00 18.37
N GLY A 374 17.82 8.86 17.24
CA GLY A 374 18.29 9.29 15.90
C GLY A 374 18.53 8.16 14.91
N ALA A 375 18.34 6.89 15.27
CA ALA A 375 18.48 5.79 14.32
C ALA A 375 17.33 5.80 13.30
N SER A 376 17.68 5.85 12.01
CA SER A 376 16.77 5.57 10.90
C SER A 376 16.65 4.07 10.58
N LEU A 377 17.62 3.26 11.00
CA LEU A 377 17.63 1.80 10.83
C LEU A 377 18.08 1.11 12.11
N VAL A 378 17.29 0.16 12.60
CA VAL A 378 17.61 -0.68 13.75
C VAL A 378 17.67 -2.14 13.30
N VAL A 379 18.86 -2.74 13.41
CA VAL A 379 19.10 -4.16 13.15
C VAL A 379 19.15 -4.90 14.48
N ILE A 380 18.17 -5.77 14.73
CA ILE A 380 18.11 -6.55 15.97
C ILE A 380 18.83 -7.88 15.75
N ALA A 381 19.94 -8.05 16.45
CA ALA A 381 20.78 -9.23 16.45
C ALA A 381 20.20 -10.28 17.41
N MET A 382 19.62 -11.35 16.88
CA MET A 382 18.99 -12.40 17.66
C MET A 382 20.03 -13.33 18.30
N ASP A 383 19.69 -13.92 19.45
CA ASP A 383 20.46 -14.95 20.14
C ASP A 383 20.08 -16.39 19.73
N VAL A 384 19.01 -16.51 18.93
CA VAL A 384 18.54 -17.75 18.30
C VAL A 384 18.99 -17.82 16.83
N GLU A 385 19.09 -19.03 16.29
CA GLU A 385 19.64 -19.28 14.94
C GLU A 385 18.84 -18.55 13.86
N GLU A 386 17.53 -18.55 13.99
CA GLU A 386 16.59 -17.96 13.05
C GLU A 386 16.28 -16.48 13.33
N PRO A 387 16.18 -15.62 12.29
CA PRO A 387 15.53 -14.33 12.46
C PRO A 387 14.06 -14.53 12.86
N VAL A 388 13.55 -13.64 13.71
CA VAL A 388 12.16 -13.67 14.16
C VAL A 388 11.50 -12.36 13.77
N ARG A 389 10.37 -12.44 13.06
CA ARG A 389 9.62 -11.26 12.62
C ARG A 389 9.00 -10.51 13.81
N PRO A 390 9.45 -9.30 14.17
CA PRO A 390 8.88 -8.62 15.33
C PRO A 390 7.44 -8.16 15.09
N GLY A 391 6.58 -8.48 16.05
CA GLY A 391 5.16 -8.13 16.09
C GLY A 391 4.88 -7.02 17.09
N VAL A 392 4.00 -6.08 16.75
CA VAL A 392 3.35 -5.17 17.71
C VAL A 392 1.92 -4.91 17.28
N LEU A 393 1.06 -4.46 18.20
CA LEU A 393 -0.26 -3.94 17.82
C LEU A 393 -0.06 -2.82 16.79
N SER A 394 -0.77 -2.90 15.66
CA SER A 394 -0.58 -1.99 14.52
C SER A 394 -0.57 -0.52 14.94
N TRP A 395 -1.52 -0.11 15.78
CA TRP A 395 -1.63 1.28 16.26
C TRP A 395 -0.42 1.77 17.06
N LEU A 396 0.28 0.90 17.79
CA LEU A 396 1.53 1.24 18.50
C LEU A 396 2.70 1.36 17.51
N GLY A 397 2.76 0.46 16.54
CA GLY A 397 3.84 0.36 15.56
C GLY A 397 4.09 1.63 14.76
N TYR A 398 3.07 2.48 14.56
CA TYR A 398 3.22 3.76 13.87
C TYR A 398 4.11 4.79 14.60
N ASN A 399 4.33 4.63 15.91
CA ASN A 399 5.24 5.51 16.65
C ASN A 399 6.71 5.20 16.34
N VAL A 400 7.00 4.04 15.76
CA VAL A 400 8.36 3.67 15.35
C VAL A 400 8.58 4.20 13.95
N THR A 401 9.50 5.15 13.82
CA THR A 401 9.86 5.77 12.54
C THR A 401 11.14 5.20 11.94
N ALA A 402 11.87 4.38 12.69
CA ALA A 402 13.03 3.67 12.17
C ALA A 402 12.59 2.45 11.35
N THR A 403 13.36 2.12 10.32
CA THR A 403 13.30 0.83 9.64
C THR A 403 13.78 -0.24 10.62
N VAL A 404 13.04 -1.34 10.76
CA VAL A 404 13.37 -2.40 11.72
C VAL A 404 13.53 -3.74 11.00
N ILE A 405 14.71 -4.33 11.13
CA ILE A 405 14.99 -5.69 10.65
C ILE A 405 15.61 -6.54 11.76
N THR A 406 15.49 -7.85 11.63
CA THR A 406 16.11 -8.82 12.54
C THR A 406 16.98 -9.78 11.76
N VAL A 407 18.13 -10.13 12.32
CA VAL A 407 19.00 -11.19 11.80
C VAL A 407 19.13 -12.31 12.82
N GLY A 408 19.27 -13.55 12.32
CA GLY A 408 19.56 -14.70 13.17
C GLY A 408 20.93 -14.61 13.84
N LYS A 409 21.25 -15.58 14.70
CA LYS A 409 22.50 -15.65 15.46
C LYS A 409 23.74 -15.57 14.59
N ARG A 410 23.74 -16.20 13.42
CA ARG A 410 24.86 -16.10 12.48
C ARG A 410 25.10 -14.65 12.02
N GLY A 411 24.04 -13.93 11.67
CA GLY A 411 24.13 -12.51 11.34
C GLY A 411 24.57 -11.66 12.53
N ALA A 412 24.07 -11.97 13.74
CA ALA A 412 24.50 -11.34 14.98
C ALA A 412 26.01 -11.47 15.22
N ASP A 413 26.55 -12.68 15.01
CA ASP A 413 27.97 -12.98 15.16
C ASP A 413 28.82 -12.19 14.15
N LEU A 414 28.40 -12.14 12.88
CA LEU A 414 29.08 -11.37 11.84
C LEU A 414 29.09 -9.86 12.13
N PHE A 415 27.96 -9.30 12.55
CA PHE A 415 27.89 -7.89 12.92
C PHE A 415 28.77 -7.57 14.12
N ARG A 416 28.80 -8.45 15.12
CA ARG A 416 29.64 -8.29 16.32
C ARG A 416 31.13 -8.36 15.96
N GLU A 417 31.52 -9.28 15.09
CA GLU A 417 32.91 -9.40 14.60
C GLU A 417 33.32 -8.16 13.80
N ALA A 418 32.45 -7.69 12.89
CA ALA A 418 32.71 -6.52 12.07
C ALA A 418 32.77 -5.22 12.90
N GLY A 419 31.89 -5.08 13.91
CA GLY A 419 31.75 -3.89 14.73
C GLY A 419 32.84 -3.68 15.77
N GLY A 420 33.34 -4.76 16.40
CA GLY A 420 34.30 -4.64 17.51
C GLY A 420 33.89 -3.58 18.55
N GLU A 421 34.87 -2.99 19.26
CA GLU A 421 34.61 -1.83 20.12
C GLU A 421 34.54 -0.55 19.27
N GLY A 422 33.33 -0.17 18.87
CA GLY A 422 33.03 1.15 18.31
C GLY A 422 33.41 1.36 16.84
N LYS A 423 33.69 0.30 16.07
CA LYS A 423 33.92 0.44 14.62
C LYS A 423 32.60 0.55 13.89
N GLU A 424 32.65 1.35 12.84
CA GLU A 424 31.59 1.46 11.85
C GLU A 424 31.55 0.20 10.96
N ILE A 425 30.35 -0.34 10.77
CA ILE A 425 30.07 -1.54 9.99
C ILE A 425 29.37 -1.13 8.70
N THR A 426 29.97 -1.45 7.55
CA THR A 426 29.29 -1.30 6.26
C THR A 426 28.66 -2.63 5.85
N PHE A 427 27.38 -2.60 5.46
CA PHE A 427 26.66 -3.77 4.97
C PHE A 427 25.66 -3.40 3.87
N GLY A 428 25.28 -4.37 3.05
CA GLY A 428 24.22 -4.22 2.04
C GLY A 428 22.91 -4.84 2.51
N ILE A 429 21.78 -4.20 2.26
CA ILE A 429 20.45 -4.80 2.38
C ILE A 429 19.89 -5.04 0.97
N GLN A 430 19.38 -6.24 0.74
CA GLN A 430 18.64 -6.60 -0.45
C GLN A 430 17.37 -7.36 -0.06
N LEU A 431 16.20 -6.75 -0.28
CA LEU A 431 14.90 -7.41 -0.13
C LEU A 431 14.74 -8.52 -1.17
N ASP A 432 14.24 -9.67 -0.74
CA ASP A 432 14.10 -10.85 -1.58
C ASP A 432 12.89 -11.71 -1.15
N ASN A 433 12.19 -12.27 -2.12
CA ASN A 433 11.03 -13.15 -1.88
C ASN A 433 11.45 -14.55 -1.39
N GLN A 434 12.73 -14.90 -1.52
CA GLN A 434 13.27 -16.16 -0.99
C GLN A 434 13.29 -16.20 0.54
N VAL A 435 13.17 -15.06 1.22
CA VAL A 435 13.16 -14.99 2.69
C VAL A 435 11.75 -14.62 3.14
N ASP A 436 10.93 -15.66 3.36
CA ASP A 436 9.52 -15.51 3.74
C ASP A 436 9.33 -15.62 5.27
N GLY A 437 8.78 -14.57 5.87
CA GLY A 437 8.45 -14.52 7.29
C GLY A 437 7.41 -15.57 7.71
N ASN A 438 6.50 -16.00 6.83
CA ASN A 438 5.56 -17.08 7.15
C ASN A 438 6.27 -18.43 7.22
N MET A 439 7.21 -18.70 6.30
CA MET A 439 8.10 -19.86 6.36
C MET A 439 8.87 -19.90 7.67
N TYR A 440 9.55 -18.80 8.03
CA TYR A 440 10.30 -18.71 9.29
C TYR A 440 9.42 -18.90 10.53
N LYS A 441 8.19 -18.36 10.52
CA LYS A 441 7.23 -18.59 11.60
C LYS A 441 6.89 -20.08 11.75
N LYS A 442 6.56 -20.77 10.65
CA LYS A 442 6.24 -22.20 10.66
C LYS A 442 7.43 -23.04 11.16
N LEU A 443 8.64 -22.69 10.75
CA LEU A 443 9.88 -23.37 11.20
C LEU A 443 10.17 -23.08 12.67
N GLY A 444 9.97 -21.85 13.13
CA GLY A 444 10.10 -21.47 14.54
C GLY A 444 9.08 -22.18 15.43
N ASP A 445 7.81 -22.28 15.01
CA ASP A 445 6.76 -23.01 15.73
C ASP A 445 7.09 -24.50 15.88
N LEU A 446 7.79 -25.08 14.90
CA LEU A 446 8.29 -26.45 14.96
C LEU A 446 9.43 -26.58 15.97
N VAL A 447 10.44 -25.70 15.91
CA VAL A 447 11.57 -25.70 16.85
C VAL A 447 11.09 -25.48 18.29
N ALA A 448 10.13 -24.59 18.51
CA ALA A 448 9.55 -24.32 19.82
C ALA A 448 8.71 -25.50 20.34
N HIS A 449 7.93 -26.18 19.49
CA HIS A 449 7.21 -27.41 19.87
C HIS A 449 8.15 -28.44 20.51
N GLU A 450 9.34 -28.58 19.94
CA GLU A 450 10.34 -29.56 20.37
C GLU A 450 10.99 -29.20 21.71
N ARG A 451 11.05 -27.91 22.05
CA ARG A 451 11.45 -27.45 23.39
C ARG A 451 10.37 -27.71 24.46
N GLY A 452 9.27 -28.37 24.08
CA GLY A 452 8.12 -28.62 24.94
C GLY A 452 7.23 -27.38 25.10
N GLU A 453 7.42 -26.35 24.27
CA GLU A 453 6.58 -25.18 24.26
C GLU A 453 5.27 -25.50 23.53
N SER A 454 4.13 -25.08 24.09
CA SER A 454 2.83 -25.28 23.45
C SER A 454 2.72 -24.35 22.24
N THR A 455 3.11 -24.86 21.07
CA THR A 455 2.92 -24.16 19.80
C THR A 455 1.67 -24.68 19.10
N GLY A 456 1.17 -23.96 18.10
CA GLY A 456 0.07 -24.43 17.23
C GLY A 456 0.44 -25.63 16.35
N TRP A 457 1.50 -26.36 16.69
CA TRP A 457 2.03 -27.47 15.93
C TRP A 457 1.12 -28.71 16.02
N PRO A 458 0.91 -29.45 14.92
CA PRO A 458 -0.01 -30.58 14.96
C PRO A 458 0.44 -31.70 15.91
N MET A 459 -0.45 -32.06 16.84
CA MET A 459 -0.20 -33.14 17.81
C MET A 459 -0.18 -34.53 17.14
N LYS A 460 -0.86 -34.71 16.01
CA LYS A 460 -0.92 -36.00 15.31
C LYS A 460 0.24 -36.15 14.32
N LYS A 461 0.92 -37.31 14.36
CA LYS A 461 2.03 -37.67 13.45
C LYS A 461 1.68 -37.50 11.96
N ARG A 462 0.45 -37.87 11.57
CA ARG A 462 -0.02 -37.73 10.18
C ARG A 462 -0.10 -36.27 9.73
N GLU A 463 -0.64 -35.40 10.57
CA GLU A 463 -0.77 -33.96 10.30
C GLU A 463 0.62 -33.32 10.22
N ARG A 464 1.54 -33.70 11.12
CA ARG A 464 2.95 -33.29 11.03
C ARG A 464 3.58 -33.67 9.70
N LYS A 465 3.49 -34.95 9.30
CA LYS A 465 4.02 -35.41 8.00
C LYS A 465 3.46 -34.62 6.82
N GLY A 466 2.16 -34.30 6.84
CA GLY A 466 1.51 -33.46 5.82
C GLY A 466 2.12 -32.07 5.77
N LEU A 467 2.28 -31.42 6.93
CA LEU A 467 2.89 -30.10 7.04
C LEU A 467 4.35 -30.10 6.61
N PHE A 468 5.14 -31.11 6.98
CA PHE A 468 6.53 -31.27 6.54
C PHE A 468 6.65 -31.39 5.02
N ARG A 469 5.81 -32.21 4.38
CA ARG A 469 5.82 -32.33 2.91
C ARG A 469 5.45 -31.01 2.24
N LYS A 470 4.51 -30.26 2.83
CA LYS A 470 4.13 -28.92 2.36
C LYS A 470 5.30 -27.94 2.47
N LEU A 471 5.95 -27.88 3.63
CA LEU A 471 7.12 -27.03 3.87
C LEU A 471 8.27 -27.38 2.92
N LYS A 472 8.60 -28.67 2.77
CA LYS A 472 9.63 -29.11 1.83
C LYS A 472 9.32 -28.67 0.39
N LYS A 473 8.08 -28.85 -0.06
CA LYS A 473 7.65 -28.41 -1.39
C LYS A 473 7.75 -26.88 -1.55
N GLU A 474 7.40 -26.12 -0.52
CA GLU A 474 7.55 -24.66 -0.51
C GLU A 474 9.04 -24.25 -0.59
N LEU A 475 9.93 -24.94 0.13
CA LEU A 475 11.39 -24.72 0.09
C LEU A 475 12.01 -25.10 -1.26
N ASP A 476 11.67 -26.28 -1.79
CA ASP A 476 12.11 -26.78 -3.11
C ASP A 476 11.60 -25.89 -4.25
N GLY A 477 10.42 -25.28 -4.07
CA GLY A 477 9.80 -24.36 -5.01
C GLY A 477 10.36 -22.93 -5.00
N GLY A 478 11.40 -22.66 -4.20
CA GLY A 478 12.08 -21.36 -4.14
C GLY A 478 11.58 -20.41 -3.06
N GLY A 479 10.63 -20.80 -2.20
CA GLY A 479 10.06 -19.97 -1.13
C GLY A 479 10.89 -19.91 0.17
N GLY A 480 12.17 -20.26 0.11
CA GLY A 480 13.04 -20.41 1.30
C GLY A 480 14.40 -21.02 0.97
N SER A 481 15.00 -20.66 -0.15
CA SER A 481 16.19 -21.33 -0.68
C SER A 481 17.50 -20.93 0.01
N SER A 482 17.46 -20.15 1.09
CA SER A 482 18.70 -19.81 1.78
C SER A 482 19.30 -21.05 2.46
N PRO A 483 20.64 -21.16 2.51
CA PRO A 483 21.30 -22.21 3.27
C PRO A 483 20.89 -22.23 4.76
N GLU A 484 20.53 -21.07 5.33
CA GLU A 484 20.09 -20.96 6.72
C GLU A 484 18.69 -21.56 6.93
N THR A 485 17.76 -21.26 6.03
CA THR A 485 16.40 -21.82 6.06
C THR A 485 16.45 -23.34 5.88
N TRP A 486 17.26 -23.84 4.95
CA TRP A 486 17.46 -25.28 4.76
C TRP A 486 18.08 -25.96 5.98
N ALA A 487 19.11 -25.35 6.58
CA ALA A 487 19.73 -25.89 7.79
C ALA A 487 18.74 -25.94 8.98
N LEU A 488 17.87 -24.93 9.09
CA LEU A 488 16.79 -24.90 10.08
C LEU A 488 15.79 -26.04 9.82
N PHE A 489 15.34 -26.18 8.57
CA PHE A 489 14.42 -27.25 8.16
C PHE A 489 14.99 -28.66 8.40
N GLU A 490 16.25 -28.90 8.04
CA GLU A 490 16.90 -30.20 8.26
C GLU A 490 17.02 -30.55 9.74
N ARG A 491 17.33 -29.56 10.58
CA ARG A 491 17.37 -29.73 12.03
C ARG A 491 16.00 -30.10 12.56
N ALA A 492 14.98 -29.37 12.11
CA ALA A 492 13.61 -29.59 12.49
C ALA A 492 13.07 -30.96 12.00
N CYS A 493 13.55 -31.45 10.84
CA CYS A 493 13.29 -32.82 10.39
C CYS A 493 13.90 -33.86 11.35
N LYS A 494 15.20 -33.72 11.66
CA LYS A 494 15.92 -34.66 12.53
C LYS A 494 15.25 -34.79 13.89
N VAL A 495 14.83 -33.68 14.47
CA VAL A 495 14.22 -33.68 15.81
C VAL A 495 12.77 -34.19 15.77
N GLY A 496 12.02 -33.92 14.70
CA GLY A 496 10.70 -34.52 14.44
C GLY A 496 10.72 -36.04 14.17
N GLY A 497 11.89 -36.67 14.16
CA GLY A 497 12.08 -38.09 13.84
C GLY A 497 11.78 -38.40 12.37
N LEU A 498 12.06 -37.45 11.47
CA LEU A 498 11.85 -37.56 10.03
C LEU A 498 13.19 -37.36 9.29
N SER A 499 13.40 -38.10 8.21
CA SER A 499 14.53 -37.85 7.30
C SER A 499 14.21 -36.70 6.35
N ALA A 500 15.15 -35.76 6.19
CA ALA A 500 15.07 -34.68 5.21
C ALA A 500 15.12 -35.20 3.75
N THR A 501 15.74 -36.36 3.52
CA THR A 501 15.84 -36.97 2.16
C THR A 501 14.52 -37.54 1.67
N GLY A 502 13.57 -37.80 2.58
CA GLY A 502 12.24 -38.31 2.25
C GLY A 502 12.15 -39.82 2.05
N ASP A 503 13.27 -40.54 2.13
CA ASP A 503 13.33 -42.01 1.90
C ASP A 503 12.80 -42.84 3.09
N GLU A 504 12.64 -42.22 4.27
CA GLU A 504 12.05 -42.84 5.47
C GLU A 504 10.82 -42.07 6.00
N LEU A 505 9.98 -41.54 5.09
CA LEU A 505 8.75 -40.83 5.44
C LEU A 505 7.51 -41.72 5.58
#